data_AF-A0A354X4E6-F1
#
_entry.id   AF-A0A354X4E6-F1
#
_cell.length_a   1.000
_cell.length_b   1.000
_cell.length_c   1.000
_cell.angle_alpha   90.00
_cell.angle_beta   90.00
_cell.angle_gamma   90.00
#
_symmetry.space_group_name_H-M   'P 1'
#
loop_
_entity.id
_entity.type
_entity.pdbx_description
1 polymer ?
#
loop_
_entity_poly.entity_id
_entity_poly.type
_entity_poly.pdbx_seq_one_letter_code
_entity_poly.pdbx_strand_id
1 'polypeptide(L)'
;PFNRNGVLFPQKIDGKYVLLSRPSDNGHTPFGDIYISYSPDMKYWGEHRCVMKVAPFAESAWQCTKIGAGTVPILTEEGWLMFYHGVIATCNGFRYSMGAAILDKDNPANVLYRTRPYLLAPAAPYELQGDVANVVFPCAALHDEASGRIAVYYGCADTVVGLTFGYRSEIIAFCKQHSISGTSF
;
A
#
# COMPACT_ATOMS: atom_id res chain seq x y z
N PRO A 1 9.53 -12.55 15.11
CA PRO A 1 9.22 -11.10 15.12
C PRO A 1 7.74 -10.92 14.76
N PHE A 2 7.04 -9.94 15.34
CA PHE A 2 5.64 -9.66 14.99
C PHE A 2 5.57 -9.01 13.59
N ASN A 3 4.70 -9.52 12.73
CA ASN A 3 4.58 -9.05 11.34
C ASN A 3 3.14 -9.25 10.84
N ARG A 4 2.70 -8.44 9.88
CA ARG A 4 1.41 -8.52 9.17
C ARG A 4 1.49 -7.80 7.82
N ASN A 5 0.38 -7.70 7.09
CA ASN A 5 0.31 -7.13 5.75
C ASN A 5 1.30 -7.79 4.78
N GLY A 6 1.36 -9.13 4.84
CA GLY A 6 2.14 -9.95 3.93
C GLY A 6 1.48 -9.99 2.56
N VAL A 7 2.16 -9.51 1.51
CA VAL A 7 1.63 -9.47 0.14
C VAL A 7 2.68 -9.99 -0.82
N LEU A 8 2.40 -11.11 -1.48
CA LEU A 8 3.29 -11.68 -2.50
C LEU A 8 3.21 -10.86 -3.79
N PHE A 9 4.33 -10.76 -4.49
CA PHE A 9 4.32 -10.38 -5.90
C PHE A 9 3.71 -11.53 -6.73
N PRO A 10 3.02 -11.23 -7.85
CA PRO A 10 2.31 -12.24 -8.64
C PRO A 10 3.24 -13.16 -9.45
N GLN A 11 4.55 -12.87 -9.46
CA GLN A 11 5.56 -13.68 -10.11
C GLN A 11 6.90 -13.59 -9.38
N LYS A 12 7.81 -14.52 -9.71
CA LYS A 12 9.19 -14.46 -9.24
C LYS A 12 9.91 -13.27 -9.87
N ILE A 13 10.83 -12.67 -9.12
CA ILE A 13 11.73 -11.61 -9.59
C ILE A 13 13.15 -12.10 -9.34
N ASP A 14 13.98 -12.09 -10.38
CA ASP A 14 15.32 -12.69 -10.37
C ASP A 14 15.33 -14.13 -9.82
N GLY A 15 14.37 -14.94 -10.30
CA GLY A 15 14.22 -16.36 -9.93
C GLY A 15 13.70 -16.62 -8.50
N LYS A 16 13.46 -15.60 -7.68
CA LYS A 16 13.02 -15.71 -6.28
C LYS A 16 11.56 -15.28 -6.11
N TYR A 17 10.87 -15.93 -5.18
CA TYR A 17 9.59 -15.43 -4.66
C TYR A 17 9.84 -14.16 -3.87
N VAL A 18 8.91 -13.21 -3.95
CA VAL A 18 9.05 -11.89 -3.33
C VAL A 18 7.82 -11.56 -2.52
N LEU A 19 8.03 -11.13 -1.27
CA LEU A 19 6.98 -10.85 -0.29
C LEU A 19 7.20 -9.47 0.31
N LEU A 20 6.22 -8.59 0.15
CA LEU A 20 6.08 -7.39 0.98
C LEU A 20 5.58 -7.80 2.36
N SER A 21 6.11 -7.17 3.40
CA SER A 21 5.66 -7.38 4.77
C SER A 21 5.76 -6.09 5.57
N ARG A 22 5.25 -6.11 6.80
CA ARG A 22 5.18 -4.93 7.65
C ARG A 22 5.47 -5.30 9.11
N PRO A 23 6.74 -5.20 9.53
CA PRO A 23 7.13 -5.39 10.93
C PRO A 23 6.19 -4.61 11.86
N SER A 24 5.73 -5.29 12.90
CA SER A 24 4.66 -4.80 13.77
C SER A 24 4.96 -5.15 15.23
N ASP A 25 4.00 -4.92 16.12
CA ASP A 25 4.01 -5.40 17.50
C ASP A 25 2.80 -6.32 17.78
N ASN A 26 2.64 -6.73 19.04
CA ASN A 26 1.58 -7.63 19.49
C ASN A 26 0.24 -6.93 19.81
N GLY A 27 0.07 -5.68 19.40
CA GLY A 27 -1.13 -4.89 19.69
C GLY A 27 -1.53 -3.98 18.52
N HIS A 28 -2.10 -2.82 18.85
CA HIS A 28 -2.41 -1.78 17.88
C HIS A 28 -1.15 -0.98 17.53
N THR A 29 -0.32 -1.53 16.64
CA THR A 29 1.01 -0.97 16.35
C THR A 29 0.95 0.53 16.02
N PRO A 30 1.73 1.38 16.72
CA PRO A 30 1.80 2.82 16.48
C PRO A 30 2.91 3.22 15.49
N PHE A 31 3.50 2.24 14.82
CA PHE A 31 4.54 2.39 13.80
C PHE A 31 4.31 1.39 12.66
N GLY A 32 5.07 1.53 11.57
CA GLY A 32 5.10 0.49 10.54
C GLY A 32 5.58 0.98 9.19
N ASP A 33 6.72 0.44 8.78
CA ASP A 33 7.32 0.61 7.45
C ASP A 33 7.07 -0.63 6.59
N ILE A 34 7.08 -0.47 5.26
CA ILE A 34 6.96 -1.60 4.33
C ILE A 34 8.35 -2.14 4.04
N TYR A 35 8.50 -3.45 4.22
CA TYR A 35 9.70 -4.20 3.89
C TYR A 35 9.41 -5.20 2.77
N ILE A 36 10.47 -5.63 2.09
CA ILE A 36 10.44 -6.68 1.10
C ILE A 36 11.43 -7.78 1.48
N SER A 37 11.07 -9.03 1.21
CA SER A 37 11.89 -10.21 1.46
C SER A 37 11.83 -11.16 0.28
N TYR A 38 12.91 -11.91 0.08
CA TYR A 38 13.06 -12.82 -1.04
C TYR A 38 13.21 -14.25 -0.54
N SER A 39 12.70 -15.21 -1.32
CA SER A 39 12.82 -16.63 -1.02
C SER A 39 13.07 -17.44 -2.28
N PRO A 40 14.03 -18.39 -2.28
CA PRO A 40 14.19 -19.30 -3.41
C PRO A 40 13.07 -20.37 -3.47
N ASP A 41 12.40 -20.65 -2.34
CA ASP A 41 11.61 -21.87 -2.14
C ASP A 41 10.31 -21.72 -1.35
N MET A 42 9.87 -20.48 -1.07
CA MET A 42 8.72 -20.13 -0.21
C MET A 42 8.83 -20.56 1.27
N LYS A 43 9.96 -21.15 1.68
CA LYS A 43 10.18 -21.65 3.05
C LYS A 43 11.17 -20.77 3.79
N TYR A 44 12.33 -20.50 3.20
CA TYR A 44 13.37 -19.67 3.81
C TYR A 44 13.36 -18.29 3.17
N TRP A 45 13.20 -17.25 4.00
CA TRP A 45 13.08 -15.86 3.57
C TRP A 45 14.27 -15.04 4.08
N GLY A 46 14.83 -14.21 3.21
CA GLY A 46 16.01 -13.38 3.49
C GLY A 46 16.08 -12.15 2.60
N GLU A 47 17.29 -11.58 2.50
CA GLU A 47 17.58 -10.40 1.65
C GLU A 47 16.65 -9.21 1.92
N HIS A 48 16.31 -9.01 3.19
CA HIS A 48 15.34 -7.99 3.59
C HIS A 48 15.80 -6.59 3.20
N ARG A 49 14.89 -5.79 2.62
CA ARG A 49 15.11 -4.36 2.32
C ARG A 49 13.92 -3.56 2.82
N CYS A 50 14.17 -2.36 3.34
CA CYS A 50 13.10 -1.39 3.55
C CYS A 50 12.70 -0.84 2.18
N VAL A 51 11.41 -0.86 1.87
CA VAL A 51 10.84 -0.33 0.63
C VAL A 51 10.51 1.14 0.81
N MET A 52 9.71 1.44 1.84
CA MET A 52 9.40 2.81 2.23
C MET A 52 9.00 2.91 3.69
N LYS A 53 9.31 4.08 4.25
CA LYS A 53 8.91 4.48 5.60
C LYS A 53 7.67 5.35 5.60
N VAL A 54 7.08 5.56 6.76
CA VAL A 54 6.04 6.60 6.95
C VAL A 54 6.52 7.98 6.46
N ALA A 55 5.60 8.80 5.96
CA ALA A 55 5.94 10.16 5.55
C ALA A 55 6.00 11.10 6.76
N PRO A 56 6.80 12.18 6.73
CA PRO A 56 6.69 13.25 7.70
C PRO A 56 5.26 13.82 7.74
N PHE A 57 4.77 14.15 8.94
CA PHE A 57 3.42 14.71 9.12
C PHE A 57 3.15 15.91 8.22
N ALA A 58 4.10 16.86 8.14
CA ALA A 58 3.98 18.08 7.36
C ALA A 58 3.94 17.84 5.84
N GLU A 59 4.48 16.72 5.36
CA GLU A 59 4.52 16.39 3.94
C GLU A 59 3.26 15.64 3.50
N SER A 60 2.87 14.63 4.29
CA SER A 60 1.74 13.77 3.96
C SER A 60 1.16 13.07 5.19
N ALA A 61 0.40 13.83 5.99
CA ALA A 61 -0.15 13.38 7.27
C ALA A 61 -0.97 12.07 7.22
N TRP A 62 -1.69 11.78 6.14
CA TRP A 62 -2.52 10.55 6.07
C TRP A 62 -1.72 9.24 6.18
N GLN A 63 -0.40 9.29 5.98
CA GLN A 63 0.50 8.14 5.97
C GLN A 63 1.71 8.35 6.90
N CYS A 64 1.53 9.13 7.98
CA CYS A 64 2.62 9.50 8.88
C CYS A 64 2.76 8.64 10.14
N THR A 65 1.76 7.83 10.49
CA THR A 65 1.81 6.96 11.68
C THR A 65 2.32 5.55 11.33
N LYS A 66 1.72 4.94 10.30
CA LYS A 66 2.14 3.63 9.77
C LYS A 66 1.59 3.46 8.35
N ILE A 67 2.26 2.61 7.59
CA ILE A 67 1.85 2.21 6.24
C ILE A 67 1.91 0.68 6.10
N GLY A 68 1.20 0.14 5.12
CA GLY A 68 1.23 -1.30 4.81
C GLY A 68 0.70 -1.61 3.42
N ALA A 69 1.32 -2.60 2.76
CA ALA A 69 0.87 -3.08 1.46
C ALA A 69 -0.59 -3.59 1.56
N GLY A 70 -1.40 -3.27 0.56
CA GLY A 70 -2.81 -3.66 0.51
C GLY A 70 -3.04 -4.76 -0.52
N THR A 71 -2.91 -4.40 -1.80
CA THR A 71 -3.20 -5.31 -2.92
C THR A 71 -1.94 -5.99 -3.44
N VAL A 72 -2.10 -7.13 -4.11
CA VAL A 72 -1.05 -7.71 -4.96
C VAL A 72 -0.56 -6.63 -5.95
N PRO A 73 0.76 -6.36 -6.05
CA PRO A 73 1.28 -5.39 -6.99
C PRO A 73 0.98 -5.76 -8.44
N ILE A 74 0.55 -4.78 -9.23
CA ILE A 74 0.20 -4.93 -10.65
C ILE A 74 1.44 -4.55 -11.47
N LEU A 75 1.91 -5.44 -12.34
CA LEU A 75 3.01 -5.13 -13.24
C LEU A 75 2.54 -4.16 -14.32
N THR A 76 3.29 -3.10 -14.55
CA THR A 76 3.05 -2.12 -15.62
C THR A 76 4.36 -1.81 -16.35
N GLU A 77 4.27 -1.07 -17.46
CA GLU A 77 5.46 -0.58 -18.17
C GLU A 77 6.31 0.38 -17.31
N GLU A 78 5.68 1.02 -16.31
CA GLU A 78 6.29 2.02 -15.44
C GLU A 78 6.85 1.44 -14.15
N GLY A 79 6.67 0.13 -13.94
CA GLY A 79 7.02 -0.57 -12.70
C GLY A 79 5.82 -1.27 -12.05
N TRP A 80 5.96 -1.64 -10.78
CA TRP A 80 4.91 -2.29 -10.01
C TRP A 80 4.00 -1.26 -9.35
N LEU A 81 2.75 -1.18 -9.82
CA LEU A 81 1.71 -0.39 -9.18
C LEU A 81 1.20 -1.12 -7.93
N MET A 82 1.41 -0.52 -6.77
CA MET A 82 0.97 -1.05 -5.48
C MET A 82 -0.02 -0.07 -4.83
N PHE A 83 -1.22 -0.56 -4.49
CA PHE A 83 -2.11 0.14 -3.57
C PHE A 83 -1.75 -0.22 -2.14
N TYR A 84 -1.61 0.79 -1.29
CA TYR A 84 -1.21 0.62 0.11
C TYR A 84 -2.06 1.50 1.02
N HIS A 85 -2.23 1.08 2.26
CA HIS A 85 -2.87 1.92 3.28
C HIS A 85 -1.85 2.77 4.01
N GLY A 86 -2.31 3.93 4.47
CA GLY A 86 -1.61 4.82 5.38
C GLY A 86 -2.51 5.23 6.51
N VAL A 87 -1.90 5.51 7.65
CA VAL A 87 -2.61 5.89 8.87
C VAL A 87 -2.13 7.22 9.37
N ILE A 88 -3.10 8.01 9.84
CA ILE A 88 -2.88 9.15 10.72
C ILE A 88 -3.51 8.87 12.09
N ALA A 89 -2.76 9.15 13.15
CA ALA A 89 -3.28 9.21 14.51
C ALA A 89 -3.93 10.57 14.78
N THR A 90 -5.19 10.56 15.19
CA THR A 90 -5.93 11.75 15.64
C THR A 90 -6.18 11.66 17.14
N CYS A 91 -6.74 12.71 17.74
CA CYS A 91 -7.13 12.68 19.16
C CYS A 91 -8.17 11.58 19.48
N ASN A 92 -8.94 11.12 18.49
CA ASN A 92 -10.00 10.13 18.67
C ASN A 92 -9.70 8.78 17.98
N GLY A 93 -8.42 8.50 17.69
CA GLY A 93 -7.99 7.23 17.13
C GLY A 93 -7.43 7.34 15.71
N PHE A 94 -7.30 6.18 15.06
CA PHE A 94 -6.68 6.07 13.75
C PHE A 94 -7.68 6.31 12.62
N ARG A 95 -7.22 6.97 11.56
CA ARG A 95 -7.91 7.04 10.27
C ARG A 95 -7.06 6.38 9.21
N TYR A 96 -7.64 5.43 8.47
CA TYR A 96 -6.98 4.68 7.41
C TYR A 96 -7.43 5.18 6.05
N SER A 97 -6.47 5.53 5.20
CA SER A 97 -6.68 5.95 3.81
C SER A 97 -5.85 5.10 2.87
N MET A 98 -6.23 5.06 1.59
CA MET A 98 -5.52 4.37 0.52
C MET A 98 -4.74 5.36 -0.36
N GLY A 99 -3.50 5.03 -0.70
CA GLY A 99 -2.74 5.67 -1.78
C GLY A 99 -2.13 4.64 -2.73
N ALA A 100 -1.24 5.11 -3.60
CA ALA A 100 -0.54 4.24 -4.54
C ALA A 100 0.94 4.61 -4.68
N ALA A 101 1.77 3.60 -4.93
CA ALA A 101 3.18 3.75 -5.23
C ALA A 101 3.55 2.93 -6.47
N ILE A 102 4.55 3.41 -7.20
CA ILE A 102 5.17 2.70 -8.31
C ILE A 102 6.55 2.25 -7.83
N LEU A 103 6.77 0.94 -7.77
CA LEU A 103 8.06 0.35 -7.43
C LEU A 103 8.82 -0.01 -8.70
N ASP A 104 10.14 0.01 -8.66
CA ASP A 104 10.97 -0.41 -9.79
C ASP A 104 10.68 -1.87 -10.17
N LYS A 105 10.65 -2.13 -11.48
CA LYS A 105 10.26 -3.43 -12.05
C LYS A 105 11.19 -4.56 -11.66
N ASP A 106 12.50 -4.28 -11.67
CA ASP A 106 13.56 -5.27 -11.50
C ASP A 106 14.08 -5.29 -10.06
N ASN A 107 14.04 -4.13 -9.39
CA ASN A 107 14.38 -3.99 -7.97
C ASN A 107 13.24 -3.34 -7.19
N PRO A 108 12.15 -4.05 -6.86
CA PRO A 108 10.96 -3.51 -6.18
C PRO A 108 11.20 -2.98 -4.76
N ALA A 109 12.43 -3.09 -4.22
CA ALA A 109 12.82 -2.35 -3.03
C ALA A 109 12.95 -0.84 -3.29
N ASN A 110 13.12 -0.42 -4.54
CA ASN A 110 13.23 0.96 -4.96
C ASN A 110 11.84 1.53 -5.30
N VAL A 111 11.45 2.62 -4.63
CA VAL A 111 10.20 3.34 -4.91
C VAL A 111 10.47 4.45 -5.92
N LEU A 112 9.86 4.35 -7.10
CA LEU A 112 9.99 5.35 -8.16
C LEU A 112 9.07 6.56 -7.91
N TYR A 113 7.82 6.29 -7.55
CA TYR A 113 6.81 7.31 -7.30
C TYR A 113 5.90 6.90 -6.13
N ARG A 114 5.43 7.86 -5.33
CA ARG A 114 4.54 7.60 -4.20
C ARG A 114 3.60 8.77 -3.97
N THR A 115 2.29 8.53 -4.02
CA THR A 115 1.29 9.60 -3.88
C THR A 115 1.42 10.34 -2.55
N ARG A 116 1.58 11.67 -2.61
CA ARG A 116 1.45 12.60 -1.49
C ARG A 116 -0.01 12.73 -1.02
N PRO A 117 -1.00 13.04 -1.86
CA PRO A 117 -2.40 12.87 -1.49
C PRO A 117 -2.79 11.39 -1.41
N TYR A 118 -3.86 11.07 -0.66
CA TYR A 118 -4.51 9.76 -0.77
C TYR A 118 -5.32 9.67 -2.08
N LEU A 119 -5.53 8.44 -2.58
CA LEU A 119 -6.50 8.16 -3.64
C LEU A 119 -7.93 8.07 -3.09
N LEU A 120 -8.08 7.47 -1.90
CA LEU A 120 -9.38 7.32 -1.23
C LEU A 120 -9.21 7.46 0.28
N ALA A 121 -10.11 8.18 0.91
CA ALA A 121 -10.20 8.31 2.36
C ALA A 121 -11.66 8.15 2.81
N PRO A 122 -11.91 7.74 4.07
CA PRO A 122 -13.26 7.57 4.59
C PRO A 122 -14.09 8.84 4.42
N ALA A 123 -15.22 8.71 3.74
CA ALA A 123 -16.14 9.81 3.48
C ALA A 123 -17.60 9.37 3.50
N ALA A 124 -17.90 8.16 3.02
CA ALA A 124 -19.26 7.64 3.03
C ALA A 124 -19.65 7.11 4.42
N PRO A 125 -20.95 7.09 4.78
CA PRO A 125 -21.40 6.59 6.08
C PRO A 125 -20.87 5.19 6.43
N TYR A 126 -20.80 4.29 5.44
CA TYR A 126 -20.29 2.92 5.63
C TYR A 126 -18.76 2.83 5.84
N GLU A 127 -18.03 3.94 5.66
CA GLU A 127 -16.58 4.06 5.92
C GLU A 127 -16.30 4.82 7.23
N LEU A 128 -17.22 5.72 7.59
CA LEU A 128 -17.14 6.56 8.79
C LEU A 128 -17.70 5.85 10.04
N GLN A 129 -18.66 4.94 9.88
CA GLN A 129 -19.32 4.24 10.98
C GLN A 129 -19.31 2.73 10.77
N GLY A 130 -18.96 2.01 11.84
CA GLY A 130 -18.87 0.56 11.88
C GLY A 130 -18.14 0.09 13.13
N ASP A 131 -17.70 -1.16 13.15
CA ASP A 131 -16.93 -1.77 14.24
C ASP A 131 -15.63 -1.01 14.50
N VAL A 132 -14.98 -0.48 13.44
CA VAL A 132 -13.85 0.45 13.54
C VAL A 132 -14.08 1.64 12.62
N ALA A 133 -14.53 2.76 13.17
CA ALA A 133 -14.79 3.99 12.41
C ALA A 133 -13.57 4.51 11.62
N ASN A 134 -13.83 5.19 10.50
CA ASN A 134 -12.82 5.88 9.67
C ASN A 134 -11.78 4.94 9.03
N VAL A 135 -12.24 3.83 8.43
CA VAL A 135 -11.37 2.88 7.74
C VAL A 135 -11.73 2.72 6.27
N VAL A 136 -10.73 2.97 5.40
CA VAL A 136 -10.64 2.50 4.03
C VAL A 136 -9.38 1.64 3.94
N PHE A 137 -9.53 0.33 3.76
CA PHE A 137 -8.42 -0.62 3.78
C PHE A 137 -8.38 -1.48 2.50
N PRO A 138 -7.51 -1.17 1.52
CA PRO A 138 -7.43 -1.94 0.27
C PRO A 138 -6.86 -3.34 0.48
N CYS A 139 -7.51 -4.36 -0.09
CA CYS A 139 -7.12 -5.77 0.07
C CYS A 139 -6.86 -6.49 -1.25
N ALA A 140 -7.61 -6.16 -2.31
CA ALA A 140 -7.46 -6.81 -3.61
C ALA A 140 -7.72 -5.82 -4.75
N ALA A 141 -7.08 -6.04 -5.90
CA ALA A 141 -7.37 -5.33 -7.13
C ALA A 141 -7.55 -6.32 -8.27
N LEU A 142 -8.59 -6.11 -9.07
CA LEU A 142 -8.74 -6.72 -10.38
C LEU A 142 -8.39 -5.67 -11.43
N HIS A 143 -7.67 -6.06 -12.47
CA HIS A 143 -7.35 -5.17 -13.58
C HIS A 143 -7.59 -5.85 -14.92
N ASP A 144 -7.94 -5.06 -15.92
CA ASP A 144 -8.05 -5.47 -17.31
C ASP A 144 -6.99 -4.74 -18.15
N GLU A 145 -6.16 -5.51 -18.83
CA GLU A 145 -5.02 -4.99 -19.58
C GLU A 145 -5.44 -4.24 -20.83
N ALA A 146 -6.51 -4.70 -21.48
CA ALA A 146 -7.00 -4.14 -22.73
C ALA A 146 -7.69 -2.78 -22.52
N SER A 147 -8.53 -2.68 -21.49
CA SER A 147 -9.23 -1.42 -21.20
C SER A 147 -8.48 -0.51 -20.22
N GLY A 148 -7.45 -1.01 -19.54
CA GLY A 148 -6.77 -0.33 -18.43
C GLY A 148 -7.65 -0.07 -17.21
N ARG A 149 -8.79 -0.76 -17.06
CA ARG A 149 -9.70 -0.58 -15.90
C ARG A 149 -9.12 -1.31 -14.70
N ILE A 150 -9.24 -0.68 -13.53
CA ILE A 150 -8.89 -1.28 -12.24
C ILE A 150 -10.11 -1.19 -11.32
N ALA A 151 -10.41 -2.28 -10.62
CA ALA A 151 -11.39 -2.35 -9.55
C ALA A 151 -10.68 -2.77 -8.24
N VAL A 152 -10.68 -1.90 -7.23
CA VAL A 152 -10.02 -2.15 -5.94
C VAL A 152 -11.06 -2.45 -4.87
N TYR A 153 -11.00 -3.65 -4.30
CA TYR A 153 -11.78 -4.06 -3.14
C TYR A 153 -11.13 -3.56 -1.86
N TYR A 154 -11.93 -2.95 -1.00
CA TYR A 154 -11.46 -2.40 0.26
C TYR A 154 -12.43 -2.66 1.42
N GLY A 155 -11.90 -2.93 2.61
CA GLY A 155 -12.68 -2.95 3.83
C GLY A 155 -13.11 -1.54 4.22
N CYS A 156 -14.36 -1.40 4.63
CA CYS A 156 -14.96 -0.15 5.09
C CYS A 156 -15.36 -0.28 6.56
N ALA A 157 -14.81 0.60 7.40
CA ALA A 157 -15.05 0.64 8.84
C ALA A 157 -14.87 -0.72 9.57
N ASP A 158 -14.00 -1.60 9.06
CA ASP A 158 -13.87 -3.01 9.46
C ASP A 158 -15.21 -3.79 9.54
N THR A 159 -16.19 -3.38 8.74
CA THR A 159 -17.58 -3.88 8.83
C THR A 159 -18.08 -4.46 7.51
N VAL A 160 -17.85 -3.76 6.39
CA VAL A 160 -18.34 -4.17 5.06
C VAL A 160 -17.23 -4.10 4.01
N VAL A 161 -17.48 -4.69 2.85
CA VAL A 161 -16.58 -4.62 1.69
C VAL A 161 -17.13 -3.60 0.69
N GLY A 162 -16.28 -2.64 0.32
CA GLY A 162 -16.51 -1.67 -0.74
C GLY A 162 -15.71 -1.99 -1.99
N LEU A 163 -16.07 -1.33 -3.09
CA LEU A 163 -15.39 -1.42 -4.38
C LEU A 163 -15.23 -0.02 -4.97
N THR A 164 -14.03 0.31 -5.42
CA THR A 164 -13.76 1.56 -6.14
C THR A 164 -13.12 1.27 -7.50
N PHE A 165 -13.26 2.20 -8.44
CA PHE A 165 -12.83 2.04 -9.83
C PHE A 165 -11.88 3.16 -10.24
N GLY A 166 -11.01 2.87 -11.19
CA GLY A 166 -10.19 3.87 -11.85
C GLY A 166 -9.52 3.31 -13.10
N TYR A 167 -8.79 4.17 -13.81
CA TYR A 167 -7.98 3.77 -14.95
C TYR A 167 -6.51 3.72 -14.58
N ARG A 168 -5.80 2.67 -15.01
CA ARG A 168 -4.37 2.45 -14.75
C ARG A 168 -3.54 3.68 -15.15
N SER A 169 -3.77 4.22 -16.35
CA SER A 169 -3.03 5.38 -16.87
C SER A 169 -3.22 6.62 -15.99
N GLU A 170 -4.45 6.89 -15.55
CA GLU A 170 -4.77 8.04 -14.69
C GLU A 170 -4.13 7.89 -13.30
N ILE A 171 -4.19 6.69 -12.72
CA ILE A 171 -3.59 6.41 -11.40
C ILE A 171 -2.07 6.55 -11.46
N ILE A 172 -1.41 6.01 -12.50
CA ILE A 172 0.03 6.17 -12.71
C ILE A 172 0.39 7.64 -12.91
N ALA A 173 -0.35 8.36 -13.76
CA ALA A 173 -0.11 9.78 -14.00
C ALA A 173 -0.24 10.59 -12.70
N PHE A 174 -1.26 10.29 -11.88
CA PHE A 174 -1.47 10.89 -10.58
C PHE A 174 -0.31 10.59 -9.61
N CYS A 175 0.17 9.34 -9.56
CA CYS A 175 1.35 8.95 -8.78
C CYS A 175 2.58 9.78 -9.16
N LYS A 176 2.84 9.96 -10.46
CA LYS A 176 3.98 10.74 -10.96
C LYS A 176 3.84 12.23 -10.64
N GLN A 177 2.69 12.81 -10.94
CA GLN A 177 2.42 14.25 -10.77
C GLN A 177 2.41 14.67 -9.30
N HIS A 178 1.92 13.80 -8.42
CA HIS A 178 1.78 14.09 -6.99
C HIS A 178 2.69 13.23 -6.12
N SER A 179 3.85 12.83 -6.65
CA SER A 179 4.81 12.08 -5.86
C SER A 179 5.32 12.94 -4.69
N ILE A 180 5.50 12.34 -3.51
CA ILE A 180 6.30 12.95 -2.47
C ILE A 180 7.72 13.16 -3.00
N SER A 181 8.31 14.32 -2.72
CA SER A 181 9.65 14.67 -3.18
C SER A 181 10.64 13.77 -2.42
N GLY A 182 11.47 13.04 -3.16
CA GLY A 182 12.30 11.95 -2.64
C GLY A 182 12.96 12.25 -1.29
N THR A 183 12.55 11.51 -0.25
CA THR A 183 13.46 11.13 0.83
C THR A 183 14.13 9.84 0.41
N SER A 184 15.04 9.95 -0.56
CA SER A 184 16.14 9.01 -0.69
C SER A 184 16.87 8.98 0.65
N PHE A 185 16.79 7.85 1.35
CA PHE A 185 17.62 7.58 2.52
C PHE A 185 19.02 7.16 2.08
#